data_AF-A0A497NEM6-F1
#
_entry.id   AF-A0A497NEM6-F1
#
_cell.length_a   1.000
_cell.length_b   1.000
_cell.length_c   1.000
_cell.angle_alpha   90.00
_cell.angle_beta   90.00
_cell.angle_gamma   90.00
#
_symmetry.space_group_name_H-M   'P 1'
#
loop_
_entity.id
_entity.type
_entity.pdbx_description
1 polymer ?
#
loop_
_entity_poly.entity_id
_entity_poly.type
_entity_poly.pdbx_seq_one_letter_code
_entity_poly.pdbx_strand_id
1 'polypeptide(L)'
;MHTLNIKRISIAITCVTILLSAFLFSIVYSAQNVSFGLLQNVKMSWKNGDFAVSIPFYVRNYGFYDIENVNIFFELKDSTGQTLTRSVNFIGTIKAGSELKDYLNITIQPINLFLGILLHQTLQNMALELHAVAHLNYALSLLTLEAEASIIITPELVARELFQLIVNDVAVNFNNSLLQLNNESIAIALPFSLKYNGQLIIENFELNIEAKNSKDSIVVLGKIFLRKLRQGENAGSLNLILNKEIVTCGLACISEFTIHLKANLNGFTFEWTKNIDYRGES
;
A
#
# COMPACT_ATOMS: atom_id res chain seq x y z
N MET A 1 -24.46 51.51 58.51
CA MET A 1 -24.81 50.32 57.71
C MET A 1 -24.23 50.30 56.29
N HIS A 2 -23.91 51.44 55.64
CA HIS A 2 -23.41 51.47 54.25
C HIS A 2 -22.01 50.87 54.00
N THR A 3 -21.08 50.94 54.95
CA THR A 3 -19.68 50.48 54.77
C THR A 3 -19.52 48.96 54.76
N LEU A 4 -20.45 48.23 55.40
CA LEU A 4 -20.48 46.76 55.43
C LEU A 4 -20.85 46.17 54.06
N ASN A 5 -21.69 46.85 53.29
CA ASN A 5 -22.08 46.40 51.94
C ASN A 5 -20.93 46.57 50.94
N ILE A 6 -20.16 47.65 51.04
CA ILE A 6 -19.02 47.90 50.14
C ILE A 6 -17.90 46.87 50.34
N LYS A 7 -17.59 46.50 51.59
CA LYS A 7 -16.58 45.46 51.88
C LYS A 7 -17.00 44.08 51.36
N ARG A 8 -18.28 43.73 51.47
CA ARG A 8 -18.82 42.46 50.94
C ARG A 8 -18.74 42.39 49.41
N ILE A 9 -19.04 43.50 48.73
CA ILE A 9 -18.93 43.59 47.27
C ILE A 9 -17.47 43.43 46.83
N SER A 10 -16.53 44.10 47.50
CA SER A 10 -15.10 43.98 47.17
C SER A 10 -14.56 42.56 47.32
N ILE A 11 -14.95 41.86 48.39
CA ILE A 11 -14.60 40.45 48.59
C ILE A 11 -15.21 39.57 47.49
N ALA A 12 -16.49 39.77 47.16
CA ALA A 12 -17.15 39.01 46.11
C ALA A 12 -16.48 39.19 44.75
N ILE A 13 -16.14 40.43 44.38
CA ILE A 13 -15.39 40.74 43.16
C ILE A 13 -14.04 40.02 43.16
N THR A 14 -13.32 40.05 44.28
CA THR A 14 -12.02 39.38 44.41
C THR A 14 -12.15 37.86 44.21
N CYS A 15 -13.14 37.23 44.85
CA CYS A 15 -13.39 35.79 44.69
C CYS A 15 -13.72 35.41 43.25
N VAL A 16 -14.59 36.19 42.59
CA VAL A 16 -14.95 35.96 41.18
C VAL A 16 -13.73 36.11 40.27
N THR A 17 -12.91 37.13 40.48
CA THR A 17 -11.68 37.35 39.69
C THR A 17 -10.69 36.19 39.84
N ILE A 18 -10.51 35.67 41.07
CA ILE A 18 -9.64 34.52 41.32
C ILE A 18 -10.17 33.27 40.60
N LEU A 19 -11.47 32.99 40.70
CA LEU A 19 -12.10 31.85 40.01
C LEU A 19 -11.98 31.98 38.48
N LEU A 20 -12.21 33.17 37.93
CA LEU A 20 -12.06 33.42 36.50
C LEU A 20 -10.61 33.23 36.05
N SER A 21 -9.64 33.71 36.83
CA SER A 21 -8.22 33.54 36.53
C SER A 21 -7.81 32.07 36.54
N ALA A 22 -8.27 31.31 37.54
CA ALA A 22 -8.02 29.87 37.63
C ALA A 22 -8.63 29.11 36.45
N PHE A 23 -9.85 29.49 36.04
CA PHE A 23 -10.54 28.91 34.87
C PHE A 23 -9.83 29.21 33.55
N LEU A 24 -9.33 30.43 33.36
CA LEU A 24 -8.54 30.76 32.17
C LEU A 24 -7.22 29.98 32.14
N PHE A 25 -6.56 29.85 33.28
CA PHE A 25 -5.32 29.08 33.38
C PHE A 25 -5.55 27.59 33.08
N SER A 26 -6.64 27.00 33.56
CA SER A 26 -6.97 25.60 33.26
C SER A 26 -7.32 25.38 31.79
N ILE A 27 -7.96 26.33 31.12
CA ILE A 27 -8.21 26.27 29.66
C ILE A 27 -6.88 26.28 28.90
N VAL A 28 -5.99 27.24 29.19
CA VAL A 28 -4.69 27.35 28.52
C VAL A 28 -3.84 26.10 28.75
N TYR A 29 -3.80 25.60 29.99
CA TYR A 29 -3.12 24.36 30.31
C TYR A 29 -3.69 23.19 29.51
N SER A 30 -5.02 23.07 29.43
CA SER A 30 -5.66 21.99 28.68
C SER A 30 -5.29 22.06 27.21
N ALA A 31 -5.33 23.25 26.60
CA ALA A 31 -4.96 23.49 25.20
C ALA A 31 -3.50 23.11 24.88
N GLN A 32 -2.58 23.33 25.81
CA GLN A 32 -1.17 22.95 25.66
C GLN A 32 -0.92 21.44 25.79
N ASN A 33 -1.83 20.72 26.46
CA ASN A 33 -1.72 19.29 26.71
C ASN A 33 -2.56 18.43 25.74
N VAL A 34 -2.94 19.03 24.60
CA VAL A 34 -3.59 18.36 23.49
C VAL A 34 -2.57 18.02 22.45
N SER A 35 -2.64 16.83 21.87
CA SER A 35 -1.86 16.53 20.67
C SER A 35 -2.69 15.71 19.69
N PHE A 36 -2.49 16.02 18.43
CA PHE A 36 -3.05 15.29 17.30
C PHE A 36 -1.89 14.88 16.39
N GLY A 37 -1.98 13.70 15.81
CA GLY A 37 -0.98 13.26 14.85
C GLY A 37 -1.40 12.07 14.03
N LEU A 38 -0.74 11.93 12.89
CA LEU A 38 -0.85 10.79 11.98
C LEU A 38 0.30 9.82 12.25
N LEU A 39 0.02 8.52 12.13
CA LEU A 39 0.99 7.46 12.31
C LEU A 39 1.44 6.90 10.96
N GLN A 40 2.70 6.49 10.85
CA GLN A 40 3.32 6.07 9.58
C GLN A 40 2.81 4.72 9.04
N ASN A 41 2.06 3.96 9.81
CA ASN A 41 1.54 2.64 9.42
C ASN A 41 0.32 2.74 8.50
N VAL A 42 0.49 3.45 7.38
CA VAL A 42 -0.53 3.60 6.34
C VAL A 42 -0.77 2.25 5.68
N LYS A 43 -2.03 1.84 5.64
CA LYS A 43 -2.48 0.64 4.93
C LYS A 43 -3.18 1.05 3.65
N MET A 44 -2.89 0.35 2.58
CA MET A 44 -3.49 0.56 1.28
C MET A 44 -4.04 -0.77 0.81
N SER A 45 -5.22 -0.74 0.21
CA SER A 45 -5.88 -1.93 -0.30
C SER A 45 -6.83 -1.58 -1.42
N TRP A 46 -7.05 -2.52 -2.32
CA TRP A 46 -8.07 -2.42 -3.34
C TRP A 46 -9.32 -3.19 -2.92
N LYS A 47 -10.47 -2.53 -2.94
CA LYS A 47 -11.74 -3.16 -2.57
C LYS A 47 -12.85 -2.66 -3.48
N ASN A 48 -13.57 -3.58 -4.11
CA ASN A 48 -14.74 -3.29 -4.95
C ASN A 48 -14.48 -2.29 -6.10
N GLY A 49 -13.27 -2.27 -6.64
CA GLY A 49 -12.91 -1.33 -7.70
C GLY A 49 -12.56 0.08 -7.21
N ASP A 50 -12.48 0.31 -5.90
CA ASP A 50 -11.94 1.55 -5.31
C ASP A 50 -10.63 1.29 -4.57
N PHE A 51 -9.78 2.32 -4.53
CA PHE A 51 -8.55 2.30 -3.75
C PHE A 51 -8.83 2.81 -2.35
N ALA A 52 -8.72 1.93 -1.35
CA ALA A 52 -8.93 2.26 0.05
C ALA A 52 -7.60 2.49 0.76
N VAL A 53 -7.44 3.67 1.37
CA VAL A 53 -6.30 4.05 2.20
C VAL A 53 -6.79 4.18 3.64
N SER A 54 -6.12 3.49 4.55
CA SER A 54 -6.40 3.48 5.98
C SER A 54 -5.20 4.07 6.71
N ILE A 55 -5.34 5.27 7.27
CA ILE A 55 -4.28 5.96 7.99
C ILE A 55 -4.58 5.97 9.49
N PRO A 56 -3.73 5.35 10.33
CA PRO A 56 -3.89 5.44 11.77
C PRO A 56 -3.58 6.86 12.26
N PHE A 57 -4.39 7.35 13.19
CA PHE A 57 -4.19 8.64 13.84
C PHE A 57 -4.39 8.53 15.35
N TYR A 58 -3.94 9.54 16.08
CA TYR A 58 -4.21 9.68 17.50
C TYR A 58 -4.64 11.09 17.86
N VAL A 59 -5.48 11.19 18.90
CA VAL A 59 -5.79 12.44 19.58
C VAL A 59 -5.60 12.19 21.08
N ARG A 60 -4.66 12.91 21.71
CA ARG A 60 -4.46 12.88 23.16
C ARG A 60 -5.09 14.12 23.77
N ASN A 61 -5.91 13.90 24.79
CA ASN A 61 -6.46 14.93 25.65
C ASN A 61 -5.94 14.72 27.07
N TYR A 62 -4.80 15.31 27.40
CA TYR A 62 -4.29 15.34 28.78
C TYR A 62 -4.67 16.63 29.53
N GLY A 63 -5.65 17.37 29.01
CA GLY A 63 -6.24 18.52 29.67
C GLY A 63 -7.26 18.14 30.75
N PHE A 64 -7.84 19.17 31.37
CA PHE A 64 -8.83 19.04 32.43
C PHE A 64 -10.28 18.93 31.95
N TYR A 65 -10.52 19.14 30.65
CA TYR A 65 -11.85 19.17 30.05
C TYR A 65 -11.96 18.17 28.90
N ASP A 66 -13.16 17.66 28.67
CA ASP A 66 -13.46 16.85 27.50
C ASP A 66 -13.35 17.70 26.22
N ILE A 67 -12.91 17.07 25.12
CA ILE A 67 -13.00 17.65 23.78
C ILE A 67 -14.31 17.19 23.17
N GLU A 68 -15.17 18.14 22.80
CA GLU A 68 -16.48 17.84 22.22
C GLU A 68 -16.49 18.06 20.71
N ASN A 69 -17.38 17.36 20.01
CA ASN A 69 -17.65 17.54 18.59
C ASN A 69 -16.38 17.51 17.71
N VAL A 70 -15.49 16.56 18.00
CA VAL A 70 -14.23 16.42 17.28
C VAL A 70 -14.51 16.01 15.84
N ASN A 71 -14.05 16.85 14.92
CA ASN A 71 -14.14 16.65 13.49
C ASN A 71 -12.74 16.66 12.89
N ILE A 72 -12.42 15.64 12.09
CA ILE A 72 -11.16 15.58 11.38
C ILE A 72 -11.45 15.68 9.89
N PHE A 73 -10.96 16.76 9.28
CA PHE A 73 -10.93 16.95 7.84
C PHE A 73 -9.65 16.37 7.29
N PHE A 74 -9.73 15.71 6.15
CA PHE A 74 -8.55 15.18 5.48
C PHE A 74 -8.61 15.48 4.00
N GLU A 75 -7.46 15.83 3.45
CA GLU A 75 -7.23 16.13 2.05
C GLU A 75 -6.05 15.28 1.58
N LEU A 76 -6.30 14.45 0.57
CA LEU A 76 -5.22 13.77 -0.13
C LEU A 76 -4.83 14.62 -1.33
N LYS A 77 -3.56 15.00 -1.41
CA LYS A 77 -2.99 15.84 -2.45
C LYS A 77 -1.97 15.05 -3.26
N ASP A 78 -1.90 15.33 -4.54
CA ASP A 78 -0.81 14.84 -5.38
C ASP A 78 0.47 15.68 -5.18
N SER A 79 1.53 15.30 -5.89
CA SER A 79 2.83 15.99 -5.84
C SER A 79 2.77 17.43 -6.38
N THR A 80 1.69 17.83 -7.04
CA THR A 80 1.46 19.22 -7.51
C THR A 80 0.66 20.06 -6.52
N GLY A 81 0.19 19.45 -5.41
CA GLY A 81 -0.69 20.06 -4.43
C GLY A 81 -2.17 20.03 -4.83
N GLN A 82 -2.53 19.38 -5.95
CA GLN A 82 -3.92 19.22 -6.36
C GLN A 82 -4.61 18.22 -5.43
N THR A 83 -5.78 18.61 -4.91
CA THR A 83 -6.58 17.72 -4.06
C THR A 83 -7.23 16.62 -4.90
N LEU A 84 -6.83 15.38 -4.65
CA LEU A 84 -7.39 14.19 -5.29
C LEU A 84 -8.70 13.76 -4.63
N THR A 85 -8.80 13.89 -3.31
CA THR A 85 -10.01 13.60 -2.54
C THR A 85 -10.00 14.34 -1.21
N ARG A 86 -11.21 14.60 -0.69
CA ARG A 86 -11.44 15.18 0.63
C ARG A 86 -12.55 14.41 1.32
N SER A 87 -12.39 14.15 2.61
CA SER A 87 -13.51 13.69 3.43
C SER A 87 -13.35 14.13 4.89
N VAL A 88 -14.38 13.85 5.68
CA VAL A 88 -14.53 14.28 7.06
C VAL A 88 -14.88 13.07 7.90
N ASN A 89 -14.24 12.94 9.06
CA ASN A 89 -14.59 11.93 10.05
C ASN A 89 -15.08 12.61 11.33
N PHE A 90 -16.30 12.26 11.76
CA PHE A 90 -16.89 12.71 13.02
C PHE A 90 -16.56 11.71 14.12
N ILE A 91 -15.81 12.16 15.12
CA ILE A 91 -15.33 11.31 16.22
C ILE A 91 -16.23 11.42 17.46
N GLY A 92 -16.85 12.57 17.67
CA GLY A 92 -17.63 12.85 18.88
C GLY A 92 -16.76 13.39 20.01
N THR A 93 -16.88 12.82 21.22
CA THR A 93 -16.27 13.37 22.44
C THR A 93 -15.07 12.55 22.90
N ILE A 94 -13.96 13.25 23.20
CA ILE A 94 -12.73 12.66 23.76
C ILE A 94 -12.59 13.11 25.20
N LYS A 95 -12.65 12.16 26.13
CA LYS A 95 -12.64 12.43 27.56
C LYS A 95 -11.32 13.07 28.04
N ALA A 96 -11.40 13.90 29.06
CA ALA A 96 -10.25 14.44 29.77
C ALA A 96 -9.35 13.31 30.31
N GLY A 97 -8.04 13.49 30.19
CA GLY A 97 -7.04 12.52 30.62
C GLY A 97 -6.96 11.24 29.77
N SER A 98 -7.50 11.25 28.54
CA SER A 98 -7.56 10.06 27.68
C SER A 98 -6.88 10.24 26.32
N GLU A 99 -6.62 9.11 25.66
CA GLU A 99 -6.08 9.05 24.30
C GLU A 99 -7.01 8.23 23.42
N LEU A 100 -7.41 8.80 22.28
CA LEU A 100 -8.10 8.10 21.21
C LEU A 100 -7.08 7.69 20.14
N LYS A 101 -7.16 6.43 19.71
CA LYS A 101 -6.46 5.92 18.52
C LYS A 101 -7.47 5.28 17.60
N ASP A 102 -7.48 5.70 16.35
CA ASP A 102 -8.41 5.16 15.35
C ASP A 102 -7.80 5.29 13.94
N TYR A 103 -8.56 4.91 12.92
CA TYR A 103 -8.16 4.91 11.52
C TYR A 103 -9.03 5.85 10.68
N LEU A 104 -8.38 6.62 9.80
CA LEU A 104 -9.03 7.35 8.72
C LEU A 104 -9.11 6.44 7.50
N ASN A 105 -10.32 6.09 7.09
CA ASN A 105 -10.56 5.31 5.89
C ASN A 105 -10.97 6.23 4.75
N ILE A 106 -10.16 6.26 3.70
CA ILE A 106 -10.31 7.11 2.53
C ILE A 106 -10.46 6.20 1.32
N THR A 107 -11.58 6.31 0.62
CA THR A 107 -11.77 5.66 -0.68
C THR A 107 -11.49 6.65 -1.79
N ILE A 108 -10.59 6.27 -2.70
CA ILE A 108 -10.21 7.05 -3.86
C ILE A 108 -10.66 6.29 -5.09
N GLN A 109 -11.39 6.97 -5.96
CA GLN A 109 -11.82 6.39 -7.22
C GLN A 109 -10.61 6.18 -8.14
N PRO A 110 -10.53 5.05 -8.86
CA PRO A 110 -9.43 4.73 -9.74
C PRO A 110 -9.15 5.82 -10.76
N ILE A 111 -10.20 6.44 -11.29
CA ILE A 111 -10.07 7.48 -12.32
C ILE A 111 -9.31 8.70 -11.79
N ASN A 112 -9.47 9.05 -10.52
CA ASN A 112 -8.77 10.19 -9.90
C ASN A 112 -7.29 9.85 -9.66
N LEU A 113 -6.99 8.60 -9.30
CA LEU A 113 -5.62 8.11 -9.25
C LEU A 113 -5.01 8.06 -10.65
N PHE A 114 -5.71 7.50 -11.63
CA PHE A 114 -5.25 7.38 -13.01
C PHE A 114 -5.04 8.73 -13.66
N LEU A 115 -5.88 9.73 -13.41
CA LEU A 115 -5.66 11.08 -13.92
C LEU A 115 -4.43 11.73 -13.26
N GLY A 116 -4.21 11.56 -11.96
CA GLY A 116 -2.97 11.98 -11.28
C GLY A 116 -1.72 11.23 -11.78
N ILE A 117 -1.85 9.94 -12.09
CA ILE A 117 -0.79 9.06 -12.63
C ILE A 117 -0.48 9.39 -14.10
N LEU A 118 -1.48 9.68 -14.92
CA LEU A 118 -1.34 9.96 -16.36
C LEU A 118 -0.88 11.39 -16.63
N LEU A 119 -1.22 12.35 -15.75
CA LEU A 119 -0.70 13.72 -15.82
C LEU A 119 0.77 13.81 -15.39
N HIS A 120 1.31 12.81 -14.68
CA HIS A 120 2.71 12.78 -14.30
C HIS A 120 3.37 11.45 -14.70
N GLN A 121 3.71 11.38 -16.00
CA GLN A 121 4.54 10.32 -16.58
C GLN A 121 5.71 10.00 -15.64
N THR A 122 5.85 8.72 -15.31
CA THR A 122 6.89 8.11 -14.46
C THR A 122 6.58 8.10 -12.95
N LEU A 123 6.40 6.88 -12.44
CA LEU A 123 6.30 6.49 -11.03
C LEU A 123 7.48 6.96 -10.13
N GLN A 124 8.39 7.79 -10.64
CA GLN A 124 9.61 8.18 -9.94
C GLN A 124 9.38 9.26 -8.87
N ASN A 125 8.31 10.08 -8.97
CA ASN A 125 8.08 11.22 -8.06
C ASN A 125 6.68 11.26 -7.41
N MET A 126 5.93 10.16 -7.40
CA MET A 126 4.57 10.11 -6.84
C MET A 126 4.57 10.06 -5.31
N ALA A 127 4.92 11.19 -4.67
CA ALA A 127 4.63 11.41 -3.27
C ALA A 127 3.18 11.87 -3.15
N LEU A 128 2.33 11.08 -2.51
CA LEU A 128 0.99 11.55 -2.12
C LEU A 128 1.13 12.20 -0.75
N GLU A 129 0.66 13.43 -0.62
CA GLU A 129 0.61 14.11 0.67
C GLU A 129 -0.79 13.96 1.24
N LEU A 130 -0.88 13.38 2.43
CA LEU A 130 -2.10 13.44 3.21
C LEU A 130 -1.99 14.58 4.21
N HIS A 131 -2.89 15.54 4.11
CA HIS A 131 -3.04 16.64 5.05
C HIS A 131 -4.32 16.44 5.88
N ALA A 132 -4.20 16.50 7.20
CA ALA A 132 -5.32 16.35 8.12
C ALA A 132 -5.41 17.55 9.07
N VAL A 133 -6.64 18.04 9.27
CA VAL A 133 -6.96 19.15 10.17
C VAL A 133 -8.04 18.69 11.15
N ALA A 134 -7.72 18.68 12.43
CA ALA A 134 -8.63 18.33 13.51
C ALA A 134 -9.16 19.60 14.18
N HIS A 135 -10.49 19.73 14.25
CA HIS A 135 -11.18 20.79 14.95
C HIS A 135 -11.60 20.28 16.32
N LEU A 136 -11.09 20.91 17.38
CA LEU A 136 -11.18 20.44 18.76
C LEU A 136 -11.87 21.51 19.61
N ASN A 137 -13.11 21.26 20.05
CA ASN A 137 -13.86 22.20 20.89
C ASN A 137 -13.71 21.87 22.37
N TYR A 138 -13.31 22.87 23.17
CA TYR A 138 -13.01 22.76 24.59
C TYR A 138 -13.99 23.53 25.46
N ALA A 139 -14.15 23.05 26.70
CA ALA A 139 -14.82 23.75 27.79
C ALA A 139 -16.18 24.32 27.36
N LEU A 140 -17.12 23.44 26.97
CA LEU A 140 -18.44 23.82 26.45
C LEU A 140 -18.38 24.67 25.17
N SER A 141 -17.42 24.35 24.29
CA SER A 141 -17.16 25.06 23.03
C SER A 141 -16.80 26.54 23.17
N LEU A 142 -16.26 26.95 24.32
CA LEU A 142 -15.73 28.31 24.53
C LEU A 142 -14.40 28.55 23.79
N LEU A 143 -13.66 27.48 23.51
CA LEU A 143 -12.39 27.53 22.80
C LEU A 143 -12.38 26.46 21.71
N THR A 144 -12.11 26.86 20.47
CA THR A 144 -11.85 25.94 19.35
C THR A 144 -10.38 25.98 19.02
N LEU A 145 -9.76 24.80 18.98
CA LEU A 145 -8.38 24.62 18.54
C LEU A 145 -8.38 23.89 17.20
N GLU A 146 -7.49 24.29 16.32
CA GLU A 146 -7.18 23.60 15.08
C GLU A 146 -5.80 22.96 15.21
N ALA A 147 -5.74 21.65 14.96
CA ALA A 147 -4.48 20.91 14.96
C ALA A 147 -4.28 20.28 13.58
N GLU A 148 -3.12 20.55 12.99
CA GLU A 148 -2.77 20.09 11.65
C GLU A 148 -1.70 19.01 11.72
N ALA A 149 -1.81 18.01 10.85
CA ALA A 149 -0.80 16.99 10.68
C ALA A 149 -0.73 16.56 9.21
N SER A 150 0.47 16.34 8.69
CA SER A 150 0.67 15.81 7.35
C SER A 150 1.58 14.58 7.37
N ILE A 151 1.36 13.71 6.39
CA ILE A 151 2.25 12.58 6.12
C ILE A 151 2.41 12.39 4.62
N ILE A 152 3.64 12.08 4.23
CA ILE A 152 3.97 11.71 2.85
C ILE A 152 3.84 10.19 2.73
N ILE A 153 2.99 9.76 1.82
CA ILE A 153 2.88 8.38 1.39
C ILE A 153 3.87 8.19 0.24
N THR A 154 4.81 7.27 0.42
CA THR A 154 5.88 7.06 -0.55
C THR A 154 5.39 6.37 -1.82
N PRO A 155 6.03 6.69 -2.98
CA PRO A 155 5.70 6.07 -4.26
C PRO A 155 5.82 4.55 -4.23
N GLU A 156 6.74 3.98 -3.45
CA GLU A 156 6.94 2.53 -3.34
C GLU A 156 5.72 1.79 -2.80
N LEU A 157 5.07 2.36 -1.77
CA LEU A 157 3.87 1.78 -1.17
C LEU A 157 2.69 1.83 -2.15
N VAL A 158 2.53 2.96 -2.84
CA VAL A 158 1.48 3.16 -3.86
C VAL A 158 1.71 2.24 -5.05
N ALA A 159 2.95 2.15 -5.54
CA ALA A 159 3.33 1.28 -6.64
C ALA A 159 3.02 -0.18 -6.30
N ARG A 160 3.46 -0.69 -5.14
CA ARG A 160 3.23 -2.09 -4.75
C ARG A 160 1.76 -2.49 -4.85
N GLU A 161 0.85 -1.67 -4.33
CA GLU A 161 -0.58 -2.00 -4.33
C GLU A 161 -1.26 -1.77 -5.69
N LEU A 162 -0.83 -0.75 -6.46
CA LEU A 162 -1.28 -0.58 -7.84
C LEU A 162 -0.81 -1.73 -8.75
N PHE A 163 0.41 -2.24 -8.55
CA PHE A 163 0.93 -3.38 -9.30
C PHE A 163 0.18 -4.67 -8.99
N GLN A 164 -0.23 -4.90 -7.73
CA GLN A 164 -1.11 -6.03 -7.39
C GLN A 164 -2.45 -5.95 -8.13
N LEU A 165 -3.04 -4.76 -8.30
CA LEU A 165 -4.25 -4.58 -9.09
C LEU A 165 -4.03 -4.85 -10.60
N ILE A 166 -2.89 -4.43 -11.14
CA ILE A 166 -2.57 -4.60 -12.56
C ILE A 166 -2.28 -6.07 -12.89
N VAL A 167 -1.71 -6.83 -11.94
CA VAL A 167 -1.29 -8.23 -12.12
C VAL A 167 -2.14 -9.14 -11.23
N ASN A 168 -3.46 -9.09 -11.43
CA ASN A 168 -4.35 -10.10 -10.86
C ASN A 168 -4.10 -11.44 -11.58
N ASP A 169 -3.56 -12.42 -10.84
CA ASP A 169 -3.35 -13.82 -11.21
C ASP A 169 -2.76 -14.04 -12.61
N VAL A 170 -1.43 -13.96 -12.72
CA VAL A 170 -0.72 -14.60 -13.83
C VAL A 170 -0.53 -16.08 -13.48
N ALA A 171 -1.39 -16.92 -14.06
CA ALA A 171 -1.25 -18.37 -13.99
C ALA A 171 -0.55 -18.87 -15.25
N VAL A 172 0.59 -19.54 -15.08
CA VAL A 172 1.32 -20.18 -16.18
C VAL A 172 1.04 -21.68 -16.13
N ASN A 173 0.35 -22.19 -17.15
CA ASN A 173 0.08 -23.60 -17.29
C ASN A 173 0.94 -24.21 -18.40
N PHE A 174 1.71 -25.24 -18.05
CA PHE A 174 2.47 -26.07 -18.99
C PHE A 174 1.76 -27.40 -19.15
N ASN A 175 0.74 -27.44 -20.01
CA ASN A 175 0.06 -28.68 -20.39
C ASN A 175 0.72 -29.25 -21.65
N ASN A 176 0.97 -30.56 -21.69
CA ASN A 176 1.53 -31.28 -22.85
C ASN A 176 2.97 -30.89 -23.21
N SER A 177 3.83 -30.73 -22.21
CA SER A 177 5.27 -30.64 -22.42
C SER A 177 5.79 -31.88 -23.13
N LEU A 178 6.47 -31.69 -24.26
CA LEU A 178 6.96 -32.79 -25.09
C LEU A 178 8.48 -32.75 -25.11
N LEU A 179 9.10 -33.84 -24.66
CA LEU A 179 10.54 -34.03 -24.65
C LEU A 179 10.91 -34.93 -25.83
N GLN A 180 11.67 -34.39 -26.79
CA GLN A 180 12.22 -35.16 -27.89
C GLN A 180 13.71 -35.34 -27.67
N LEU A 181 14.11 -36.60 -27.57
CA LEU A 181 15.51 -37.00 -27.58
C LEU A 181 15.92 -37.20 -29.04
N ASN A 182 16.88 -36.41 -29.50
CA ASN A 182 17.62 -36.69 -30.71
C ASN A 182 19.03 -37.19 -30.31
N ASN A 183 19.71 -37.90 -31.20
CA ASN A 183 21.05 -38.44 -30.99
C ASN A 183 22.10 -37.35 -30.65
N GLU A 184 21.78 -36.08 -30.88
CA GLU A 184 22.68 -34.93 -30.71
C GLU A 184 22.13 -33.82 -29.81
N SER A 185 20.87 -33.89 -29.37
CA SER A 185 20.28 -32.84 -28.55
C SER A 185 19.01 -33.32 -27.85
N ILE A 186 18.67 -32.63 -26.77
CA ILE A 186 17.34 -32.75 -26.15
C ILE A 186 16.56 -31.50 -26.51
N ALA A 187 15.49 -31.67 -27.27
CA ALA A 187 14.53 -30.62 -27.52
C ALA A 187 13.39 -30.76 -26.51
N ILE A 188 13.21 -29.73 -25.68
CA ILE A 188 12.07 -29.63 -24.77
C ILE A 188 11.13 -28.58 -25.36
N ALA A 189 9.98 -29.02 -25.86
CA ALA A 189 8.89 -28.14 -26.22
C ALA A 189 8.00 -27.96 -24.98
N LEU A 190 7.98 -26.75 -24.44
CA LEU A 190 7.11 -26.33 -23.34
C LEU A 190 6.05 -25.37 -23.90
N PRO A 191 4.94 -25.90 -24.46
CA PRO A 191 3.76 -25.07 -24.66
C PRO A 191 3.31 -24.54 -23.31
N PHE A 192 3.03 -23.24 -23.26
CA PHE A 192 2.49 -22.61 -22.07
C PHE A 192 1.26 -21.78 -22.43
N SER A 193 0.30 -21.80 -21.52
CA SER A 193 -0.80 -20.86 -21.49
C SER A 193 -0.58 -19.91 -20.33
N LEU A 194 -0.58 -18.62 -20.61
CA LEU A 194 -0.50 -17.55 -19.63
C LEU A 194 -1.87 -16.89 -19.56
N LYS A 195 -2.59 -17.18 -18.48
CA LYS A 195 -3.83 -16.47 -18.17
C LYS A 195 -3.49 -15.19 -17.43
N TYR A 196 -3.88 -14.06 -18.00
CA TYR A 196 -3.70 -12.73 -17.40
C TYR A 196 -5.07 -12.09 -17.20
N ASN A 197 -5.46 -11.85 -15.94
CA ASN A 197 -6.77 -11.28 -15.61
C ASN A 197 -6.72 -9.76 -15.35
N GLY A 198 -5.59 -9.10 -15.62
CA GLY A 198 -5.47 -7.66 -15.42
C GLY A 198 -6.08 -6.82 -16.55
N GLN A 199 -6.22 -5.52 -16.31
CA GLN A 199 -6.92 -4.58 -17.20
C GLN A 199 -6.01 -3.87 -18.22
N LEU A 200 -4.68 -4.04 -18.13
CA LEU A 200 -3.72 -3.33 -18.97
C LEU A 200 -3.10 -4.23 -20.04
N ILE A 201 -2.74 -3.67 -21.19
CA ILE A 201 -1.89 -4.37 -22.15
C ILE A 201 -0.45 -4.26 -21.64
N ILE A 202 0.15 -5.41 -21.35
CA ILE A 202 1.55 -5.49 -20.95
C ILE A 202 2.40 -5.61 -22.22
N GLU A 203 3.35 -4.70 -22.43
CA GLU A 203 4.29 -4.77 -23.55
C GLU A 203 5.68 -5.24 -23.07
N ASN A 204 6.41 -5.91 -23.95
CA ASN A 204 7.79 -6.37 -23.71
C ASN A 204 7.96 -7.26 -22.47
N PHE A 205 7.07 -8.22 -22.28
CA PHE A 205 7.18 -9.18 -21.18
C PHE A 205 8.33 -10.16 -21.44
N GLU A 206 9.31 -10.18 -20.53
CA GLU A 206 10.44 -11.09 -20.58
C GLU A 206 10.27 -12.19 -19.52
N LEU A 207 10.24 -13.43 -19.99
CA LEU A 207 10.26 -14.63 -19.15
C LEU A 207 11.62 -15.28 -19.26
N ASN A 208 12.40 -15.22 -18.18
CA ASN A 208 13.63 -15.98 -18.03
C ASN A 208 13.31 -17.37 -17.48
N ILE A 209 13.98 -18.38 -18.01
CA ILE A 209 13.72 -19.78 -17.69
C ILE A 209 15.05 -20.40 -17.34
N GLU A 210 15.17 -20.87 -16.12
CA GLU A 210 16.35 -21.54 -15.62
C GLU A 210 15.96 -22.98 -15.30
N ALA A 211 16.54 -23.94 -16.01
CA ALA A 211 16.41 -25.34 -15.64
C ALA A 211 17.66 -25.75 -14.85
N LYS A 212 17.43 -26.32 -13.68
CA LYS A 212 18.49 -26.78 -12.78
C LYS A 212 18.45 -28.29 -12.62
N ASN A 213 19.61 -28.90 -12.41
CA ASN A 213 19.71 -30.31 -12.06
C ASN A 213 19.49 -30.52 -10.54
N SER A 214 19.52 -31.77 -10.11
CA SER A 214 19.39 -32.16 -8.69
C SER A 214 20.49 -31.61 -7.76
N LYS A 215 21.55 -31.00 -8.31
CA LYS A 215 22.61 -30.31 -7.57
C LYS A 215 22.48 -28.78 -7.63
N ASP A 216 21.31 -28.27 -8.01
CA ASP A 216 21.00 -26.83 -8.19
C ASP A 216 21.90 -26.11 -9.21
N SER A 217 22.63 -26.85 -10.06
CA SER A 217 23.45 -26.26 -11.12
C SER A 217 22.56 -25.91 -12.31
N ILE A 218 22.68 -24.68 -12.81
CA ILE A 218 21.95 -24.22 -14.01
C ILE A 218 22.45 -25.03 -15.21
N VAL A 219 21.54 -25.80 -15.79
CA VAL A 219 21.79 -26.63 -16.97
C VAL A 219 21.36 -25.89 -18.24
N VAL A 220 20.35 -25.02 -18.11
CA VAL A 220 19.68 -24.38 -19.24
C VAL A 220 19.24 -22.98 -18.86
N LEU A 221 19.52 -22.01 -19.72
CA LEU A 221 18.97 -20.66 -19.67
C LEU A 221 18.21 -20.37 -20.96
N GLY A 222 16.91 -20.12 -20.83
CA GLY A 222 16.03 -19.69 -21.90
C GLY A 222 15.46 -18.30 -21.62
N LYS A 223 15.18 -17.54 -22.67
CA LYS A 223 14.47 -16.27 -22.58
C LYS A 223 13.33 -16.24 -23.58
N ILE A 224 12.14 -15.85 -23.14
CA ILE A 224 10.99 -15.62 -24.00
C ILE A 224 10.62 -14.15 -23.92
N PHE A 225 10.49 -13.53 -25.08
CA PHE A 225 9.96 -12.19 -25.21
C PHE A 225 8.55 -12.25 -25.79
N LEU A 226 7.56 -11.96 -24.95
CA LEU A 226 6.20 -11.74 -25.41
C LEU A 226 6.03 -10.25 -25.69
N ARG A 227 5.86 -9.90 -26.97
CA ARG A 227 5.72 -8.50 -27.40
C ARG A 227 4.53 -7.81 -26.72
N LYS A 228 3.41 -8.52 -26.59
CA LYS A 228 2.21 -8.03 -25.92
C LYS A 228 1.50 -9.16 -25.17
N LEU A 229 1.11 -8.91 -23.93
CA LEU A 229 0.25 -9.73 -23.10
C LEU A 229 -1.09 -9.00 -22.95
N ARG A 230 -2.18 -9.67 -23.35
CA ARG A 230 -3.54 -9.12 -23.30
C ARG A 230 -4.37 -9.81 -22.23
N GLN A 231 -5.40 -9.14 -21.74
CA GLN A 231 -6.39 -9.75 -20.85
C GLN A 231 -6.95 -11.03 -21.48
N GLY A 232 -7.01 -12.11 -20.70
CA GLY A 232 -7.43 -13.43 -21.14
C GLY A 232 -6.28 -14.42 -21.24
N GLU A 233 -6.44 -15.40 -22.12
CA GLU A 233 -5.48 -16.49 -22.30
C GLU A 233 -4.50 -16.18 -23.44
N ASN A 234 -3.21 -16.14 -23.11
CA ASN A 234 -2.14 -15.92 -24.07
C ASN A 234 -1.36 -17.22 -24.20
N ALA A 235 -1.36 -17.80 -25.39
CA ALA A 235 -0.61 -19.02 -25.66
C ALA A 235 0.77 -18.69 -26.25
N GLY A 236 1.77 -19.46 -25.83
CA GLY A 236 3.10 -19.43 -26.41
C GLY A 236 3.72 -20.82 -26.41
N SER A 237 4.78 -20.99 -27.19
CA SER A 237 5.59 -22.20 -27.17
C SER A 237 7.04 -21.83 -26.94
N LEU A 238 7.65 -22.46 -25.95
CA LEU A 238 9.09 -22.42 -25.76
C LEU A 238 9.70 -23.69 -26.32
N ASN A 239 10.73 -23.53 -27.15
CA ASN A 239 11.59 -24.63 -27.55
C ASN A 239 12.96 -24.43 -26.92
N LEU A 240 13.32 -25.29 -25.98
CA LEU A 240 14.67 -25.36 -25.40
C LEU A 240 15.44 -26.46 -26.12
N ILE A 241 16.65 -26.16 -26.60
CA ILE A 241 17.54 -27.15 -27.22
C ILE A 241 18.77 -27.29 -26.32
N LEU A 242 18.99 -28.48 -25.79
CA LEU A 242 20.12 -28.81 -24.93
C LEU A 242 21.21 -29.48 -25.76
N ASN A 243 22.44 -28.98 -25.65
CA ASN A 243 23.59 -29.58 -26.32
C ASN A 243 24.01 -30.89 -25.64
N LYS A 244 24.35 -31.91 -26.44
CA LYS A 244 24.71 -33.27 -26.02
C LYS A 244 25.83 -33.33 -24.98
N GLU A 245 26.77 -32.38 -25.00
CA GLU A 245 27.91 -32.37 -24.06
C GLU A 245 27.48 -32.19 -22.59
N ILE A 246 26.30 -31.60 -22.36
CA ILE A 246 25.67 -31.46 -21.04
C ILE A 246 24.89 -32.74 -20.66
N VAL A 247 24.47 -33.51 -21.67
CA VAL A 247 23.60 -34.70 -21.57
C VAL A 247 24.39 -35.97 -21.23
N THR A 248 25.62 -36.09 -21.71
CA THR A 248 26.44 -37.32 -21.63
C THR A 248 26.90 -37.72 -20.23
N CYS A 249 26.76 -36.87 -19.21
CA CYS A 249 27.05 -37.22 -17.81
C CYS A 249 25.83 -37.22 -16.88
N GLY A 250 24.63 -36.89 -17.38
CA GLY A 250 23.51 -36.47 -16.52
C GLY A 250 22.27 -37.34 -16.56
N LEU A 251 21.70 -37.62 -17.73
CA LEU A 251 20.29 -38.03 -17.78
C LEU A 251 19.99 -39.48 -17.36
N ALA A 252 21.00 -40.36 -17.31
CA ALA A 252 20.81 -41.68 -16.70
C ALA A 252 20.62 -41.62 -15.16
N CYS A 253 20.93 -40.47 -14.53
CA CYS A 253 20.86 -40.28 -13.08
C CYS A 253 19.94 -39.12 -12.65
N ILE A 254 19.24 -38.47 -13.59
CA ILE A 254 18.34 -37.35 -13.25
C ILE A 254 16.90 -37.85 -13.26
N SER A 255 16.38 -38.16 -12.07
CA SER A 255 14.96 -38.51 -11.86
C SER A 255 14.05 -37.28 -11.86
N GLU A 256 14.59 -36.09 -11.57
CA GLU A 256 13.83 -34.87 -11.34
C GLU A 256 14.56 -33.65 -11.92
N PHE A 257 13.82 -32.79 -12.62
CA PHE A 257 14.28 -31.46 -13.02
C PHE A 257 13.38 -30.39 -12.41
N THR A 258 13.98 -29.32 -11.91
CA THR A 258 13.24 -28.15 -11.45
C THR A 258 13.40 -27.02 -12.47
N ILE A 259 12.28 -26.50 -12.95
CA ILE A 259 12.23 -25.30 -13.78
C ILE A 259 11.90 -24.11 -12.89
N HIS A 260 12.83 -23.17 -12.83
CA HIS A 260 12.61 -21.85 -12.26
C HIS A 260 12.25 -20.89 -13.40
N LEU A 261 11.13 -20.20 -13.22
CA LEU A 261 10.63 -19.21 -14.16
C LEU A 261 10.73 -17.86 -13.47
N LYS A 262 11.46 -16.95 -14.08
CA LYS A 262 11.68 -15.60 -13.57
C LYS A 262 11.17 -14.60 -14.59
N ALA A 263 9.99 -14.04 -14.39
CA ALA A 263 9.52 -12.95 -15.24
C ALA A 263 10.02 -11.62 -14.69
N ASN A 264 10.49 -10.74 -15.57
CA ASN A 264 10.78 -9.36 -15.24
C ASN A 264 9.81 -8.43 -15.96
N LEU A 265 9.14 -7.57 -15.20
CA LEU A 265 8.22 -6.57 -15.73
C LEU A 265 8.58 -5.20 -15.16
N ASN A 266 9.17 -4.32 -15.99
CA ASN A 266 9.48 -2.93 -15.61
C ASN A 266 10.19 -2.80 -14.25
N GLY A 267 11.11 -3.72 -13.92
CA GLY A 267 11.86 -3.73 -12.67
C GLY A 267 11.31 -4.63 -11.56
N PHE A 268 10.15 -5.25 -11.77
CA PHE A 268 9.56 -6.22 -10.84
C PHE A 268 9.89 -7.65 -11.27
N THR A 269 10.35 -8.47 -10.32
CA THR A 269 10.70 -9.88 -10.56
C THR A 269 9.63 -10.79 -9.97
N PHE A 270 9.09 -11.69 -10.79
CA PHE A 270 8.20 -12.77 -10.36
C PHE A 270 8.92 -14.09 -10.51
N GLU A 271 8.86 -14.93 -9.49
CA GLU A 271 9.52 -16.24 -9.50
C GLU A 271 8.49 -17.34 -9.30
N TRP A 272 8.45 -18.29 -10.21
CA TRP A 272 7.69 -19.53 -10.10
C TRP A 272 8.64 -20.71 -10.19
N THR A 273 8.35 -21.75 -9.44
CA THR A 273 9.14 -22.99 -9.48
C THR A 273 8.19 -24.15 -9.77
N LYS A 274 8.52 -24.95 -10.78
CA LYS A 274 7.77 -26.18 -11.12
C LYS A 274 8.73 -27.35 -11.23
N ASN A 275 8.44 -28.41 -10.48
CA ASN A 275 9.14 -29.68 -10.60
C ASN A 275 8.53 -30.48 -11.76
N ILE A 276 9.40 -31.07 -12.57
CA ILE A 276 9.03 -31.99 -13.65
C ILE A 276 9.69 -33.33 -13.34
N ASP A 277 8.86 -34.31 -13.02
CA ASP A 277 9.30 -35.69 -12.82
C ASP A 277 9.49 -36.34 -14.19
N TYR A 278 10.69 -36.85 -14.46
CA TYR A 278 10.96 -37.63 -15.65
C TYR A 278 10.83 -39.12 -15.32
N ARG A 279 9.75 -39.75 -15.79
CA ARG A 279 9.67 -41.21 -15.87
C ARG A 279 10.08 -41.63 -17.27
N GLY A 280 11.35 -41.98 -17.44
CA GLY A 280 11.79 -42.65 -18.65
C GLY A 280 11.05 -43.98 -18.77
N GLU A 281 10.22 -44.14 -19.79
CA GLU A 281 9.83 -45.49 -20.21
C GLU A 281 11.08 -46.14 -20.80
N SER A 282 11.64 -47.07 -20.04
CA SER A 282 12.77 -47.92 -20.43
C SER A 282 12.39 -48.92 -21.51
#